data_AF-A0A3D5H9X0-F1
#
_entry.id   AF-A0A3D5H9X0-F1
#
_cell.length_a   1.000
_cell.length_b   1.000
_cell.length_c   1.000
_cell.angle_alpha   90.00
_cell.angle_beta   90.00
_cell.angle_gamma   90.00
#
_symmetry.space_group_name_H-M   'P 1'
#
loop_
_entity.id
_entity.type
_entity.pdbx_description
1 polymer ?
#
loop_
_entity_poly.entity_id
_entity_poly.type
_entity_poly.pdbx_seq_one_letter_code
_entity_poly.pdbx_strand_id
1 'polypeptide(L)' 'MTLKVYDVLGRQVATLLDNHIEAGTHQVTLDAKDLSSGVYLYRLT' A
#
# COMPACT_ATOMS: atom_id res chain seq x y z
N MET A 1 -4.21 9.67 -7.33
CA MET A 1 -3.28 9.40 -6.22
C MET A 1 -3.43 7.93 -5.87
N THR A 2 -2.32 7.23 -5.74
CA THR A 2 -2.26 5.77 -5.65
C THR A 2 -1.30 5.38 -4.54
N LEU A 3 -1.74 4.49 -3.65
CA LEU A 3 -0.91 3.88 -2.61
C LEU A 3 -0.86 2.37 -2.86
N LYS A 4 0.31 1.88 -3.21
CA LYS A 4 0.56 0.47 -3.55
C LYS A 4 1.62 -0.11 -2.64
N VAL A 5 1.51 -1.40 -2.34
CA VAL A 5 2.46 -2.15 -1.50
C VAL A 5 3.11 -3.24 -2.35
N TYR A 6 4.42 -3.42 -2.14
CA TYR A 6 5.27 -4.35 -2.85
C TYR A 6 6.08 -5.17 -1.84
N ASP A 7 6.43 -6.39 -2.21
CA ASP A 7 7.46 -7.14 -1.50
C ASP A 7 8.88 -6.70 -1.91
N VAL A 8 9.89 -7.28 -1.26
CA VAL A 8 11.31 -6.98 -1.52
C VAL A 8 11.79 -7.33 -2.94
N LEU A 9 11.04 -8.15 -3.67
CA LEU A 9 11.33 -8.51 -5.06
C LEU A 9 10.62 -7.56 -6.05
N GLY A 10 9.88 -6.57 -5.55
CA GLY A 10 9.13 -5.61 -6.37
C GLY A 10 7.80 -6.15 -6.88
N ARG A 11 7.30 -7.28 -6.38
CA ARG A 11 5.97 -7.78 -6.74
C ARG A 11 4.92 -6.97 -6.00
N GLN A 12 3.93 -6.42 -6.72
CA GLN A 12 2.81 -5.71 -6.10
C GLN A 12 1.94 -6.71 -5.34
N VAL A 13 1.79 -6.52 -4.04
CA VAL A 13 1.00 -7.42 -3.16
C VAL A 13 -0.35 -6.84 -2.78
N ALA A 14 -0.49 -5.50 -2.78
CA ALA A 14 -1.76 -4.83 -2.50
C ALA A 14 -1.82 -3.44 -3.15
N THR A 15 -3.04 -2.99 -3.42
CA THR A 15 -3.35 -1.58 -3.69
C THR A 15 -4.26 -1.09 -2.57
N LEU A 16 -3.80 -0.12 -1.80
CA LEU A 16 -4.49 0.40 -0.61
C LEU A 16 -5.32 1.64 -0.91
N LEU A 17 -4.93 2.41 -1.93
CA LEU A 17 -5.67 3.55 -2.42
C LEU A 17 -5.45 3.67 -3.93
N ASP A 18 -6.52 3.89 -4.69
CA ASP A 18 -6.46 4.13 -6.13
C ASP A 18 -7.58 5.09 -6.56
N ASN A 19 -7.68 6.24 -5.88
CA ASN A 19 -8.76 7.19 -6.06
C ASN A 19 -8.26 8.63 -5.96
N HIS A 20 -9.10 9.58 -6.40
CA HIS A 20 -8.91 10.98 -6.08
C HIS A 20 -9.23 11.20 -4.60
N ILE A 21 -8.30 11.84 -3.88
CA ILE A 21 -8.47 12.20 -2.48
C ILE A 21 -8.19 13.69 -2.34
N GLU A 22 -9.04 14.34 -1.56
CA GLU A 22 -8.90 15.76 -1.21
C GLU A 22 -7.62 16.01 -0.42
N ALA A 23 -7.15 17.25 -0.44
CA ALA A 23 -6.00 17.66 0.35
C ALA A 23 -6.29 17.50 1.85
N GLY A 24 -5.34 16.89 2.58
CA GLY A 24 -5.46 16.69 4.02
C GLY A 24 -4.77 15.42 4.49
N THR A 25 -4.98 15.10 5.76
CA THR A 25 -4.47 13.88 6.39
C THR A 25 -5.44 12.74 6.17
N HIS A 26 -4.93 11.61 5.67
CA HIS A 26 -5.71 10.39 5.46
C HIS A 26 -5.05 9.23 6.18
N GLN A 27 -5.87 8.32 6.69
CA GLN A 27 -5.42 7.08 7.33
C GLN A 27 -5.86 5.90 6.49
N VAL A 28 -4.94 4.99 6.21
CA VAL A 28 -5.19 3.77 5.43
C VAL A 28 -4.60 2.59 6.17
N THR A 29 -5.38 1.50 6.28
CA THR A 29 -4.99 0.28 6.98
C THR A 29 -4.64 -0.81 5.97
N LEU A 30 -3.51 -1.48 6.17
CA LEU A 30 -3.15 -2.71 5.45
C LEU A 30 -3.57 -3.93 6.31
N ASP A 31 -4.53 -4.73 5.84
CA ASP A 31 -4.80 -6.05 6.42
C ASP A 31 -3.75 -7.04 5.90
N ALA A 32 -2.79 -7.38 6.75
CA ALA A 32 -1.66 -8.24 6.42
C ALA A 32 -1.88 -9.72 6.80
N LYS A 33 -3.12 -10.15 7.10
CA LYS A 33 -3.39 -11.53 7.56
C LYS A 33 -2.93 -12.61 6.59
N ASP A 34 -3.01 -12.33 5.29
CA ASP A 34 -2.64 -13.26 4.21
C ASP A 34 -1.21 -12.99 3.68
N LEU A 35 -0.49 -12.05 4.29
CA LEU A 35 0.88 -11.73 3.95
C LEU A 35 1.84 -12.47 4.86
N SER A 36 2.88 -13.05 4.26
CA SER A 36 3.97 -13.65 5.04
C SER A 36 4.71 -12.57 5.84
N SER A 37 5.18 -12.91 7.04
CA SER A 37 6.02 -12.00 7.84
C SER A 37 7.26 -11.60 7.05
N GLY A 38 7.58 -10.30 7.03
CA GLY A 38 8.73 -9.79 6.30
C GLY A 38 8.69 -8.29 6.08
N VAL A 39 9.59 -7.82 5.22
CA VAL A 39 9.68 -6.40 4.84
C VAL A 39 8.84 -6.15 3.59
N TYR A 40 8.08 -5.06 3.61
CA TYR A 40 7.29 -4.58 2.48
C TYR A 40 7.59 -3.10 2.24
N LEU A 41 7.47 -2.70 0.99
CA LEU A 41 7.71 -1.34 0.53
C LEU A 41 6.40 -0.76 0.02
N TYR A 42 6.06 0.47 0.41
CA TYR A 42 4.93 1.18 -0.19
C TYR A 42 5.43 2.23 -1.19
N ARG A 43 4.60 2.51 -2.19
CA ARG A 43 4.78 3.62 -3.13
C ARG A 43 3.53 4.47 -3.14
N LEU A 44 3.71 5.77 -2.91
CA LEU A 44 2.67 6.79 -3.05
C LEU A 44 2.96 7.60 -4.32
N THR A 45 2.02 7.61 -5.27
CA THR A 45 2.15 8.28 -6.59
C THR A 45 0.87 8.98 -7.02
#